data_AF-C2FY07-F1
#
_entry.id   AF-C2FY07-F1
#
_cell.length_a   1.000
_cell.length_b   1.000
_cell.length_c   1.000
_cell.angle_alpha   90.00
_cell.angle_beta   90.00
_cell.angle_gamma   90.00
#
_symmetry.space_group_name_H-M   'P 1'
#
loop_
_entity.id
_entity.type
_entity.pdbx_description
1 polymer ?
#
loop_
_entity_poly.entity_id
_entity_poly.type
_entity_poly.pdbx_seq_one_letter_code
_entity_poly.pdbx_strand_id
1 'polypeptide(L)'
;MKKLLLTITAIAGFSFMTQAQEFGYKKTDFIAEGFYQSSNKNDKTADSKKSNLLFNPKFGYFVTDKIAVGAGLGFSNKKEVTQLSLGKAEAKINVFSAAVFGRYYFLEIGTRFKTYAELAGSYASISTEKTINSNPTKEPKANRFAVDAGIGANYFLTQHIAVGFVFSNVASFSSTKQDTDGAKAYTEFNTNVNVFDNFFNTAQFGLTYKF
;
A
#
# COMPACT_ATOMS: atom_id res chain seq x y z
N MET A 1 -21.58 34.30 7.49
CA MET A 1 -22.65 33.36 7.07
C MET A 1 -22.12 32.10 6.39
N LYS A 2 -21.20 32.16 5.41
CA LYS A 2 -20.65 30.96 4.73
C LYS A 2 -19.90 29.98 5.66
N LYS A 3 -19.23 30.48 6.71
CA LYS A 3 -18.54 29.65 7.71
C LYS A 3 -19.49 28.94 8.67
N LEU A 4 -20.67 29.51 8.94
CA LEU A 4 -21.66 28.94 9.84
C LEU A 4 -22.41 27.78 9.17
N LEU A 5 -22.67 27.92 7.86
CA LEU A 5 -23.30 26.85 7.07
C LEU A 5 -22.43 25.59 7.04
N LEU A 6 -21.11 25.74 6.87
CA LEU A 6 -20.18 24.60 6.84
C LEU A 6 -20.16 23.82 8.16
N THR A 7 -20.19 24.54 9.29
CA THR A 7 -20.20 23.94 10.64
C THR A 7 -21.55 23.29 10.94
N ILE A 8 -22.66 23.89 10.51
CA ILE A 8 -24.01 23.32 10.70
C ILE A 8 -24.20 22.08 9.82
N THR A 9 -23.68 22.05 8.59
CA THR A 9 -23.70 20.83 7.75
C THR A 9 -22.78 19.73 8.33
N ALA A 10 -21.64 20.10 8.92
CA ALA A 10 -20.77 19.15 9.61
C ALA A 10 -21.47 18.54 10.84
N ILE A 11 -22.17 19.35 11.65
CA ILE A 11 -22.87 18.88 12.85
C ILE A 11 -24.14 18.09 12.48
N ALA A 12 -24.89 18.52 11.47
CA ALA A 12 -26.07 17.81 10.96
C ALA A 12 -25.69 16.47 10.30
N GLY A 13 -24.50 16.36 9.69
CA GLY A 13 -23.99 15.10 9.15
C GLY A 13 -23.69 14.03 10.21
N PHE A 14 -23.37 14.43 11.44
CA PHE A 14 -23.13 13.49 12.55
C PHE A 14 -24.41 13.05 13.26
N SER A 15 -25.48 13.85 13.26
CA SER A 15 -26.72 13.55 14.00
C SER A 15 -27.65 12.56 13.31
N PHE A 16 -27.42 12.18 12.05
CA PHE A 16 -28.18 11.10 11.37
C PHE A 16 -27.59 9.69 11.55
N MET A 17 -26.56 9.51 12.40
CA MET A 17 -25.83 8.23 12.52
C MET A 17 -26.39 7.25 13.59
N THR A 18 -27.57 7.51 14.15
CA THR A 18 -28.14 6.70 15.25
C THR A 18 -29.10 5.59 14.83
N GLN A 19 -29.32 5.38 13.53
CA GLN A 19 -29.92 4.12 13.08
C GLN A 19 -28.89 3.01 13.26
N ALA A 20 -29.30 1.85 13.79
CA ALA A 20 -28.47 0.66 13.94
C ALA A 20 -27.95 0.20 12.57
N GLN A 21 -26.86 0.82 12.10
CA GLN A 21 -26.21 0.50 10.85
C GLN A 21 -25.45 -0.81 11.06
N GLU A 22 -25.77 -1.83 10.27
CA GLU A 22 -24.93 -3.03 10.19
C GLU A 22 -23.59 -2.66 9.54
N PHE A 23 -22.52 -2.72 10.34
CA PHE A 23 -21.15 -2.50 9.89
C PHE A 23 -20.45 -3.85 9.74
N GLY A 24 -19.85 -4.06 8.57
CA GLY A 24 -19.18 -5.30 8.24
C GLY A 24 -19.41 -5.73 6.79
N TYR A 25 -18.97 -6.95 6.54
CA TYR A 25 -19.00 -7.57 5.23
C TYR A 25 -19.95 -8.74 5.22
N LYS A 26 -20.60 -8.96 4.10
CA LYS A 26 -21.46 -10.11 3.82
C LYS A 26 -20.91 -10.85 2.63
N LYS A 27 -21.24 -12.14 2.54
CA LYS A 27 -21.07 -12.89 1.30
C LYS A 27 -21.69 -12.10 0.16
N THR A 28 -20.98 -12.08 -0.97
CA THR A 28 -21.29 -11.32 -2.19
C THR A 28 -20.96 -9.83 -2.20
N ASP A 29 -20.57 -9.25 -1.05
CA ASP A 29 -20.06 -7.87 -1.04
C ASP A 29 -18.80 -7.77 -1.90
N PHE A 30 -18.65 -6.61 -2.55
CA PHE A 30 -17.42 -6.25 -3.24
C PHE A 30 -16.70 -5.16 -2.45
N ILE A 31 -15.38 -5.17 -2.48
CA ILE A 31 -14.55 -4.08 -1.97
C ILE A 31 -13.68 -3.52 -3.08
N ALA A 32 -13.61 -2.20 -3.15
CA ALA A 32 -12.55 -1.48 -3.82
C ALA A 32 -11.77 -0.71 -2.76
N GLU A 33 -10.49 -0.97 -2.65
CA GLU A 33 -9.64 -0.30 -1.69
C GLU A 33 -8.33 0.14 -2.32
N GLY A 34 -7.63 1.02 -1.65
CA GLY A 34 -6.28 1.34 -2.03
C GLY A 34 -5.63 2.30 -1.06
N PHE A 35 -4.31 2.30 -1.09
CA PHE A 35 -3.52 3.27 -0.35
C PHE A 35 -2.71 4.12 -1.31
N TYR A 36 -2.49 5.35 -0.89
CA TYR A 36 -1.67 6.34 -1.59
C TYR A 36 -0.66 6.90 -0.59
N GLN A 37 0.60 6.88 -0.97
CA GLN A 37 1.68 7.46 -0.18
C GLN A 37 2.55 8.33 -1.08
N SER A 38 2.85 9.54 -0.62
CA SER A 38 3.81 10.44 -1.25
C SER A 38 4.70 11.06 -0.19
N SER A 39 6.00 11.06 -0.43
CA SER A 39 6.98 11.64 0.49
C SER A 39 8.10 12.31 -0.28
N ASN A 40 8.54 13.47 0.20
CA ASN A 40 9.70 14.19 -0.33
C ASN A 40 10.66 14.50 0.81
N LYS A 41 11.95 14.20 0.63
CA LYS A 41 13.03 14.49 1.58
C LYS A 41 14.10 15.32 0.87
N ASN A 42 14.55 16.39 1.51
CA ASN A 42 15.67 17.20 1.06
C ASN A 42 16.75 17.19 2.15
N ASP A 43 17.84 16.49 1.89
CA ASP A 43 18.99 16.37 2.78
C ASP A 43 20.08 17.33 2.31
N LYS A 44 20.26 18.43 3.07
CA LYS A 44 21.26 19.44 2.76
C LYS A 44 22.69 19.02 3.14
N THR A 45 22.84 18.04 4.01
CA THR A 45 24.18 17.57 4.42
C THR A 45 24.77 16.65 3.37
N ALA A 46 23.93 15.82 2.75
CA ALA A 46 24.30 14.92 1.66
C ALA A 46 24.02 15.49 0.26
N ASP A 47 23.61 16.76 0.15
CA ASP A 47 23.13 17.43 -1.06
C ASP A 47 22.22 16.53 -1.93
N SER A 48 21.27 15.84 -1.28
CA SER A 48 20.41 14.85 -1.92
C SER A 48 18.92 15.13 -1.73
N LYS A 49 18.13 14.88 -2.77
CA LYS A 49 16.68 15.00 -2.77
C LYS A 49 16.06 13.67 -3.15
N LYS A 50 15.15 13.17 -2.32
CA LYS A 50 14.43 11.91 -2.55
C LYS A 50 12.93 12.18 -2.64
N SER A 51 12.27 11.62 -3.65
CA SER A 51 10.82 11.59 -3.76
C SER A 51 10.34 10.16 -3.95
N ASN A 52 9.30 9.77 -3.23
CA ASN A 52 8.66 8.47 -3.33
C ASN A 52 7.16 8.67 -3.50
N LEU A 53 6.59 7.96 -4.45
CA LEU A 53 5.16 7.83 -4.67
C LEU A 53 4.81 6.34 -4.73
N LEU A 54 3.74 5.96 -4.07
CA LEU A 54 3.23 4.60 -4.04
C LEU A 54 1.71 4.65 -4.10
N PHE A 55 1.12 3.88 -5.00
CA PHE A 55 -0.31 3.73 -5.18
C PHE A 55 -0.65 2.27 -5.44
N ASN A 56 -1.61 1.72 -4.71
CA ASN A 56 -1.95 0.29 -4.80
C ASN A 56 -3.46 0.07 -4.71
N PRO A 57 -4.19 0.16 -5.82
CA PRO A 57 -5.60 -0.21 -5.83
C PRO A 57 -5.76 -1.74 -5.75
N LYS A 58 -6.77 -2.18 -5.01
CA LYS A 58 -7.18 -3.58 -4.87
C LYS A 58 -8.69 -3.69 -5.00
N PHE A 59 -9.12 -4.83 -5.52
CA PHE A 59 -10.52 -5.22 -5.63
C PHE A 59 -10.69 -6.61 -5.03
N GLY A 60 -11.71 -6.77 -4.19
CA GLY A 60 -12.01 -8.02 -3.52
C GLY A 60 -13.48 -8.37 -3.59
N TYR A 61 -13.75 -9.67 -3.48
CA TYR A 61 -15.09 -10.25 -3.46
C TYR A 61 -15.22 -11.19 -2.27
N PHE A 62 -16.27 -11.03 -1.48
CA PHE A 62 -16.53 -11.86 -0.31
C PHE A 62 -17.21 -13.17 -0.71
N VAL A 63 -16.46 -14.28 -0.62
CA VAL A 63 -16.98 -15.64 -0.87
C VAL A 63 -17.73 -16.19 0.34
N THR A 64 -17.46 -15.64 1.53
CA THR A 64 -18.21 -15.82 2.77
C THR A 64 -18.26 -14.49 3.51
N ASP A 65 -19.02 -14.40 4.62
CA ASP A 65 -19.07 -13.19 5.45
C ASP A 65 -17.70 -12.79 6.06
N LYS A 66 -16.71 -13.70 6.02
CA LYS A 66 -15.39 -13.49 6.61
C LYS A 66 -14.21 -13.69 5.65
N ILE A 67 -14.44 -14.22 4.46
CA ILE A 67 -13.38 -14.52 3.51
C ILE A 67 -13.59 -13.72 2.24
N ALA A 68 -12.58 -12.93 1.88
CA ALA A 68 -12.51 -12.24 0.60
C ALA A 68 -11.36 -12.79 -0.24
N VAL A 69 -11.55 -12.85 -1.55
CA VAL A 69 -10.50 -13.11 -2.53
C VAL A 69 -10.47 -11.95 -3.50
N GLY A 70 -9.30 -11.63 -4.04
CA GLY A 70 -9.18 -10.45 -4.88
C GLY A 70 -7.89 -10.33 -5.64
N ALA A 71 -7.78 -9.22 -6.34
CA ALA A 71 -6.62 -8.84 -7.10
C ALA A 71 -6.26 -7.37 -6.86
N GLY A 72 -5.02 -7.01 -7.11
CA GLY A 72 -4.54 -5.65 -6.96
C GLY A 72 -3.46 -5.30 -7.95
N LEU A 73 -3.27 -4.00 -8.12
CA LEU A 73 -2.17 -3.43 -8.91
C LEU A 73 -1.31 -2.56 -8.01
N GLY A 74 -0.02 -2.46 -8.29
CA GLY A 74 0.89 -1.57 -7.57
C GLY A 74 1.67 -0.69 -8.53
N PHE A 75 1.79 0.58 -8.17
CA PHE A 75 2.57 1.58 -8.88
C PHE A 75 3.49 2.26 -7.87
N SER A 76 4.79 2.19 -8.09
CA SER A 76 5.76 2.93 -7.29
C SER A 76 6.68 3.73 -8.20
N ASN A 77 6.91 4.99 -7.84
CA ASN A 77 7.95 5.81 -8.42
C ASN A 77 8.87 6.30 -7.29
N LYS A 78 10.16 5.99 -7.40
CA LYS A 78 11.20 6.52 -6.53
C LYS A 78 12.17 7.32 -7.39
N LYS A 79 12.51 8.52 -6.95
CA LYS A 79 13.51 9.36 -7.59
C LYS A 79 14.45 9.91 -6.52
N GLU A 80 15.74 9.82 -6.81
CA GLU A 80 16.80 10.39 -6.00
C GLU A 80 17.69 11.26 -6.89
N VAL A 81 17.96 12.48 -6.44
CA VAL A 81 18.87 13.42 -7.11
C VAL A 81 19.95 13.79 -6.11
N THR A 82 21.21 13.57 -6.48
CA THR A 82 22.38 13.89 -5.66
C THR A 82 23.25 14.88 -6.41
N GLN A 83 23.59 15.99 -5.77
CA GLN A 83 24.54 16.95 -6.32
C GLN A 83 25.96 16.37 -6.25
N LEU A 84 26.72 16.52 -7.32
CA LEU A 84 28.13 16.14 -7.38
C LEU A 84 28.98 17.40 -7.51
N SER A 85 30.28 17.31 -7.19
CA SER A 85 31.22 18.42 -7.34
C SER A 85 31.26 19.00 -8.75
N LEU A 86 30.97 18.17 -9.77
CA LEU A 86 30.93 18.56 -11.19
C LEU A 86 29.60 18.17 -11.86
N GLY A 87 28.47 18.43 -11.20
CA GLY A 87 27.14 18.33 -11.81
C GLY A 87 26.12 17.60 -10.92
N LYS A 88 25.34 16.69 -11.49
CA LYS A 88 24.27 15.98 -10.76
C LYS A 88 24.12 14.53 -11.23
N ALA A 89 23.83 13.65 -10.27
CA ALA A 89 23.37 12.29 -10.52
C ALA A 89 21.88 12.18 -10.18
N GLU A 90 21.10 11.53 -11.02
CA GLU A 90 19.71 11.20 -10.79
C GLU A 90 19.52 9.69 -10.95
N ALA A 91 18.81 9.06 -10.01
CA ALA A 91 18.36 7.68 -10.11
C ALA A 91 16.84 7.65 -10.02
N LYS A 92 16.19 7.00 -10.98
CA LYS A 92 14.74 6.81 -11.02
C LYS A 92 14.42 5.33 -11.09
N ILE A 93 13.59 4.87 -10.17
CA ILE A 93 13.09 3.49 -10.12
C ILE A 93 11.58 3.54 -10.29
N ASN A 94 11.05 2.79 -11.25
CA ASN A 94 9.61 2.59 -11.41
C ASN A 94 9.28 1.12 -11.21
N VAL A 95 8.21 0.87 -10.47
CA VAL A 95 7.70 -0.48 -10.23
C VAL A 95 6.25 -0.52 -10.66
N PHE A 96 5.91 -1.50 -11.49
CA PHE A 96 4.54 -1.89 -11.75
C PHE A 96 4.35 -3.32 -11.27
N SER A 97 3.30 -3.59 -10.49
CA SER A 97 3.00 -4.92 -9.99
C SER A 97 1.54 -5.30 -10.17
N ALA A 98 1.30 -6.60 -10.22
CA ALA A 98 -0.01 -7.22 -10.11
C ALA A 98 0.04 -8.26 -8.99
N ALA A 99 -1.05 -8.40 -8.25
CA ALA A 99 -1.16 -9.32 -7.14
C ALA A 99 -2.54 -9.98 -7.10
N VAL A 100 -2.58 -11.18 -6.53
CA VAL A 100 -3.81 -11.83 -6.07
C VAL A 100 -3.70 -12.06 -4.57
N PHE A 101 -4.83 -12.03 -3.87
CA PHE A 101 -4.85 -12.20 -2.43
C PHE A 101 -6.07 -12.99 -1.94
N GLY A 102 -5.89 -13.65 -0.80
CA GLY A 102 -6.95 -14.18 0.04
C GLY A 102 -6.88 -13.52 1.41
N ARG A 103 -8.04 -13.08 1.92
CA ARG A 103 -8.17 -12.34 3.18
C ARG A 103 -9.19 -12.99 4.08
N TYR A 104 -8.83 -13.22 5.34
CA TYR A 104 -9.72 -13.76 6.37
C TYR A 104 -9.90 -12.77 7.52
N TYR A 105 -11.14 -12.35 7.75
CA TYR A 105 -11.53 -11.49 8.86
C TYR A 105 -11.77 -12.33 10.12
N PHE A 106 -10.77 -12.35 11.00
CA PHE A 106 -10.74 -13.25 12.15
C PHE A 106 -11.20 -12.59 13.46
N LEU A 107 -11.20 -11.25 13.54
CA LEU A 107 -11.54 -10.53 14.76
C LEU A 107 -12.33 -9.26 14.47
N GLU A 108 -13.46 -9.12 15.14
CA GLU A 108 -14.33 -7.95 15.08
C GLU A 108 -14.39 -7.33 16.47
N ILE A 109 -13.93 -6.08 16.60
CA ILE A 109 -13.96 -5.35 17.87
C ILE A 109 -15.10 -4.33 17.79
N GLY A 110 -16.20 -4.62 18.49
CA GLY A 110 -17.45 -3.89 18.31
C GLY A 110 -18.01 -4.06 16.89
N THR A 111 -18.78 -3.07 16.42
CA THR A 111 -19.43 -3.16 15.11
C THR A 111 -18.54 -2.66 13.97
N ARG A 112 -17.69 -1.65 14.21
CA ARG A 112 -16.99 -0.91 13.16
C ARG A 112 -15.58 -1.39 12.84
N PHE A 113 -14.90 -2.08 13.75
CA PHE A 113 -13.51 -2.47 13.59
C PHE A 113 -13.41 -3.94 13.15
N LYS A 114 -12.92 -4.17 11.93
CA LYS A 114 -12.79 -5.50 11.33
C LYS A 114 -11.32 -5.80 11.04
N THR A 115 -10.73 -6.70 11.79
CA THR A 115 -9.32 -7.11 11.65
C THR A 115 -9.22 -8.33 10.75
N TYR A 116 -8.18 -8.39 9.92
CA TYR A 116 -7.98 -9.46 8.97
C TYR A 116 -6.51 -9.89 8.88
N ALA A 117 -6.33 -11.14 8.47
CA ALA A 117 -5.08 -11.65 7.95
C ALA A 117 -5.20 -11.76 6.43
N GLU A 118 -4.13 -11.45 5.71
CA GLU A 118 -4.06 -11.50 4.25
C GLU A 118 -2.84 -12.30 3.81
N LEU A 119 -3.04 -13.18 2.82
CA LEU A 119 -1.98 -13.84 2.08
C LEU A 119 -2.06 -13.38 0.62
N ALA A 120 -0.97 -12.85 0.09
CA ALA A 120 -0.90 -12.32 -1.26
C ALA A 120 0.28 -12.90 -2.03
N GLY A 121 0.07 -13.20 -3.31
CA GLY A 121 1.12 -13.50 -4.27
C GLY A 121 1.20 -12.38 -5.30
N SER A 122 2.40 -11.91 -5.61
CA SER A 122 2.59 -10.79 -6.54
C SER A 122 3.73 -10.99 -7.52
N TYR A 123 3.59 -10.34 -8.66
CA TYR A 123 4.62 -10.21 -9.68
C TYR A 123 4.82 -8.73 -9.99
N ALA A 124 6.08 -8.30 -10.10
CA ALA A 124 6.42 -6.91 -10.39
C ALA A 124 7.52 -6.79 -11.45
N SER A 125 7.38 -5.80 -12.32
CA SER A 125 8.42 -5.33 -13.23
C SER A 125 9.03 -4.06 -12.66
N ILE A 126 10.35 -4.02 -12.60
CA ILE A 126 11.17 -2.94 -12.06
C ILE A 126 12.01 -2.36 -13.20
N SER A 127 11.93 -1.05 -13.41
CA SER A 127 12.80 -0.32 -14.33
C SER A 127 13.64 0.70 -13.58
N THR A 128 14.93 0.72 -13.86
CA THR A 128 15.89 1.64 -13.24
C THR A 128 16.58 2.46 -14.32
N GLU A 129 16.56 3.77 -14.16
CA GLU A 129 17.24 4.73 -15.01
C GLU A 129 18.18 5.57 -14.15
N LYS A 130 19.42 5.73 -14.59
CA LYS A 130 20.44 6.56 -13.96
C LYS A 130 20.91 7.61 -14.94
N THR A 131 20.92 8.87 -14.52
CA THR A 131 21.37 10.00 -15.34
C THR A 131 22.49 10.70 -14.62
N ILE A 132 23.68 10.75 -15.23
CA ILE A 132 24.83 11.49 -14.70
C ILE A 132 25.13 12.60 -15.68
N ASN A 133 25.13 13.85 -15.21
CA ASN A 133 25.46 15.03 -16.02
C ASN A 133 24.70 15.08 -17.37
N SER A 134 23.40 14.80 -17.32
CA SER A 134 22.48 14.77 -18.48
C SER A 134 22.67 13.61 -19.45
N ASN A 135 23.48 12.61 -19.13
CA ASN A 135 23.60 11.36 -19.91
C ASN A 135 22.78 10.24 -19.25
N PRO A 136 21.60 9.88 -19.80
CA PRO A 136 20.77 8.81 -19.26
C PRO A 136 21.30 7.44 -19.65
N THR A 137 21.34 6.53 -18.68
CA THR A 137 21.64 5.11 -18.84
C THR A 137 20.51 4.31 -18.22
N LYS A 138 19.99 3.32 -18.95
CA LYS A 138 18.97 2.41 -18.44
C LYS A 138 19.63 1.11 -18.02
N GLU A 139 19.34 0.67 -16.80
CA GLU A 139 19.71 -0.68 -16.37
C GLU A 139 18.73 -1.70 -16.97
N PRO A 140 19.16 -2.97 -17.12
CA PRO A 140 18.25 -4.04 -17.46
C PRO A 140 17.06 -4.07 -16.49
N LYS A 141 15.87 -4.36 -17.02
CA LYS A 141 14.68 -4.52 -16.17
C LYS A 141 14.92 -5.65 -15.18
N ALA A 142 14.26 -5.58 -14.04
CA ALA A 142 14.22 -6.69 -13.10
C ALA A 142 12.77 -7.14 -12.89
N ASN A 143 12.59 -8.45 -12.76
CA ASN A 143 11.32 -9.06 -12.45
C ASN A 143 11.36 -9.59 -11.01
N ARG A 144 10.31 -9.34 -10.25
CA ARG A 144 10.18 -9.78 -8.86
C ARG A 144 8.93 -10.62 -8.69
N PHE A 145 9.09 -11.80 -8.12
CA PHE A 145 8.01 -12.59 -7.56
C PHE A 145 8.02 -12.44 -6.04
N ALA A 146 6.87 -12.32 -5.40
CA ALA A 146 6.77 -12.28 -3.96
C ALA A 146 5.52 -12.97 -3.42
N VAL A 147 5.64 -13.50 -2.20
CA VAL A 147 4.53 -14.00 -1.40
C VAL A 147 4.61 -13.32 -0.04
N ASP A 148 3.52 -12.68 0.36
CA ASP A 148 3.43 -11.87 1.57
C ASP A 148 2.26 -12.34 2.44
N ALA A 149 2.50 -12.47 3.74
CA ALA A 149 1.47 -12.74 4.74
C ALA A 149 1.48 -11.60 5.77
N GLY A 150 0.33 -10.96 5.97
CA GLY A 150 0.24 -9.76 6.81
C GLY A 150 -1.08 -9.65 7.58
N ILE A 151 -1.15 -8.67 8.47
CA ILE A 151 -2.33 -8.35 9.28
C ILE A 151 -2.71 -6.89 9.04
N GLY A 152 -4.01 -6.64 8.91
CA GLY A 152 -4.58 -5.31 8.81
C GLY A 152 -5.93 -5.19 9.50
N ALA A 153 -6.49 -3.99 9.50
CA ALA A 153 -7.83 -3.73 9.99
C ALA A 153 -8.54 -2.66 9.17
N ASN A 154 -9.86 -2.76 9.12
CA ASN A 154 -10.74 -1.76 8.53
C ASN A 154 -11.62 -1.16 9.63
N TYR A 155 -11.67 0.17 9.70
CA TYR A 155 -12.56 0.91 10.59
C TYR A 155 -13.66 1.60 9.77
N PHE A 156 -14.89 1.13 9.89
CA PHE A 156 -16.04 1.66 9.15
C PHE A 156 -16.46 3.05 9.67
N LEU A 157 -16.33 4.05 8.79
CA LEU A 157 -16.88 5.39 8.99
C LEU A 157 -18.39 5.40 8.70
N THR A 158 -18.79 4.73 7.62
CA THR A 158 -20.18 4.52 7.19
C THR A 158 -20.39 3.04 6.84
N GLN A 159 -21.58 2.61 6.40
CA GLN A 159 -21.81 1.22 5.98
C GLN A 159 -21.01 0.80 4.74
N HIS A 160 -20.58 1.78 3.93
CA HIS A 160 -19.87 1.56 2.67
C HIS A 160 -18.42 2.04 2.71
N ILE A 161 -18.05 2.94 3.63
CA ILE A 161 -16.71 3.54 3.67
C ILE A 161 -16.00 3.14 4.95
N ALA A 162 -14.82 2.54 4.80
CA ALA A 162 -13.91 2.23 5.89
C ALA A 162 -12.52 2.81 5.64
N VAL A 163 -11.83 3.18 6.72
CA VAL A 163 -10.40 3.46 6.69
C VAL A 163 -9.66 2.16 6.93
N GLY A 164 -8.77 1.81 6.00
CA GLY A 164 -7.93 0.62 6.07
C GLY A 164 -6.58 0.94 6.70
N PHE A 165 -6.12 0.04 7.56
CA PHE A 165 -4.83 0.06 8.23
C PHE A 165 -4.11 -1.25 7.93
N VAL A 166 -2.93 -1.17 7.33
CA VAL A 166 -2.03 -2.32 7.21
C VAL A 166 -0.96 -2.18 8.28
N PHE A 167 -0.93 -3.10 9.25
CA PHE A 167 -0.05 -2.97 10.42
C PHE A 167 1.39 -3.38 10.09
N SER A 168 1.58 -4.56 9.49
CA SER A 168 2.85 -5.01 8.92
C SER A 168 2.68 -6.36 8.21
N ASN A 169 3.67 -6.73 7.38
CA ASN A 169 3.84 -8.11 6.93
C ASN A 169 4.44 -8.92 8.09
N VAL A 170 3.78 -10.02 8.46
CA VAL A 170 4.27 -10.97 9.45
C VAL A 170 5.36 -11.85 8.85
N ALA A 171 5.19 -12.24 7.59
CA ALA A 171 6.18 -12.98 6.83
C ALA A 171 6.17 -12.56 5.36
N SER A 172 7.33 -12.59 4.71
CA SER A 172 7.43 -12.39 3.27
C SER A 172 8.55 -13.21 2.66
N PHE A 173 8.33 -13.66 1.43
CA PHE A 173 9.33 -14.24 0.56
C PHE A 173 9.35 -13.44 -0.74
N SER A 174 10.54 -13.20 -1.29
CA SER A 174 10.65 -12.65 -2.63
C SER A 174 11.86 -13.18 -3.39
N SER A 175 11.74 -13.20 -4.71
CA SER A 175 12.81 -13.53 -5.64
C SER A 175 12.85 -12.45 -6.72
N THR A 176 13.95 -11.74 -6.83
CA THR A 176 14.17 -10.68 -7.82
C THR A 176 15.28 -11.12 -8.78
N LYS A 177 15.03 -11.04 -10.08
CA LYS A 177 16.00 -11.42 -11.12
C LYS A 177 16.08 -10.33 -12.19
N GLN A 178 17.29 -9.99 -12.62
CA GLN A 178 17.50 -9.11 -13.77
C GLN A 178 17.18 -9.83 -15.09
N ASP A 179 16.60 -9.11 -16.02
CA ASP A 179 16.20 -9.58 -17.36
C ASP A 179 17.40 -9.52 -18.32
N THR A 180 18.44 -10.27 -17.95
CA THR A 180 19.68 -10.46 -18.69
C THR A 180 20.10 -11.91 -18.64
N ASP A 181 20.76 -12.37 -19.70
CA ASP A 181 21.23 -13.75 -19.77
C ASP A 181 22.29 -14.03 -18.68
N GLY A 182 22.22 -15.23 -18.10
CA GLY A 182 23.09 -15.63 -16.98
C GLY A 182 22.80 -14.96 -15.63
N ALA A 183 21.82 -14.06 -15.52
CA ALA A 183 21.49 -13.40 -14.25
C ALA A 183 20.97 -14.40 -13.20
N LYS A 184 21.55 -14.35 -12.00
CA LYS A 184 21.08 -15.13 -10.84
C LYS A 184 19.97 -14.38 -10.10
N ALA A 185 18.99 -15.12 -9.59
CA ALA A 185 17.96 -14.55 -8.74
C ALA A 185 18.54 -14.21 -7.36
N TYR A 186 18.17 -13.04 -6.84
CA TYR A 186 18.34 -12.67 -5.44
C TYR A 186 17.07 -13.01 -4.69
N THR A 187 17.18 -13.88 -3.68
CA THR A 187 16.05 -14.32 -2.86
C THR A 187 16.16 -13.78 -1.45
N GLU A 188 15.01 -13.41 -0.89
CA GLU A 188 14.91 -12.84 0.45
C GLU A 188 13.72 -13.49 1.17
N PHE A 189 13.93 -13.87 2.43
CA PHE A 189 12.87 -14.32 3.34
C PHE A 189 12.94 -13.49 4.61
N ASN A 190 11.81 -12.94 5.02
CA ASN A 190 11.69 -12.08 6.19
C ASN A 190 10.53 -12.54 7.07
N THR A 191 10.71 -12.44 8.38
CA THR A 191 9.67 -12.66 9.38
C THR A 191 9.73 -11.56 10.42
N ASN A 192 8.60 -10.91 10.69
CA ASN A 192 8.49 -9.83 11.66
C ASN A 192 7.67 -10.27 12.87
N VAL A 193 8.01 -11.44 13.44
CA VAL A 193 7.38 -11.94 14.66
C VAL A 193 8.05 -11.27 15.85
N ASN A 194 7.26 -10.67 16.75
CA ASN A 194 7.75 -10.03 17.98
C ASN A 194 8.64 -8.78 17.74
N VAL A 195 8.40 -8.05 16.65
CA VAL A 195 9.03 -6.75 16.40
C VAL A 195 8.21 -5.66 17.09
N PHE A 196 8.68 -5.17 18.25
CA PHE A 196 8.05 -4.09 19.01
C PHE A 196 8.38 -2.69 18.45
N ASP A 197 8.39 -2.55 17.13
CA ASP A 197 8.45 -1.23 16.53
C ASP A 197 7.09 -0.54 16.65
N ASN A 198 7.10 0.78 16.77
CA ASN A 198 5.87 1.56 16.76
C ASN A 198 5.15 1.32 15.43
N PHE A 199 4.07 0.53 15.46
CA PHE A 199 3.28 0.13 14.29
C PHE A 199 2.72 1.33 13.52
N PHE A 200 2.65 2.52 14.13
CA PHE A 200 2.29 3.76 13.43
C PHE A 200 3.39 4.28 12.49
N ASN A 201 4.66 3.90 12.65
CA ASN A 201 5.74 4.31 11.75
C ASN A 201 5.68 3.59 10.39
N THR A 202 5.11 2.38 10.37
CA THR A 202 4.98 1.55 9.17
C THR A 202 3.55 1.49 8.64
N ALA A 203 2.59 2.03 9.40
CA ALA A 203 1.18 2.01 9.04
C ALA A 203 0.94 2.69 7.69
N GLN A 204 0.29 1.96 6.78
CA GLN A 204 -0.24 2.50 5.55
C GLN A 204 -1.75 2.69 5.72
N PHE A 205 -2.19 3.92 5.46
CA PHE A 205 -3.60 4.28 5.49
C PHE A 205 -4.18 4.14 4.09
N GLY A 206 -5.26 3.37 3.99
CA GLY A 206 -6.05 3.21 2.79
C GLY A 206 -7.50 3.63 3.00
N LEU A 207 -8.22 3.79 1.90
CA LEU A 207 -9.67 3.89 1.91
C LEU A 207 -10.25 2.62 1.30
N THR A 208 -11.27 2.06 1.94
CA THR A 208 -12.03 0.92 1.44
C THR A 208 -13.46 1.38 1.19
N TYR A 209 -13.93 1.19 -0.03
CA TYR A 209 -15.34 1.28 -0.39
C TYR A 209 -15.91 -0.13 -0.54
N LYS A 210 -17.02 -0.39 0.12
CA LYS A 210 -17.79 -1.63 0.06
C LYS A 210 -19.04 -1.38 -0.78
N PHE A 211 -19.31 -2.24 -1.75
CA PHE A 211 -20.52 -2.27 -2.57
C PHE A 211 -21.43 -3.41 -2.11
#